data_AF-A0A5B7BNB1-F1
#
_entry.id   AF-A0A5B7BNB1-F1
#
_cell.length_a   1.000
_cell.length_b   1.000
_cell.length_c   1.000
_cell.angle_alpha   90.00
_cell.angle_beta   90.00
_cell.angle_gamma   90.00
#
_symmetry.space_group_name_H-M   'P 1'
#
loop_
_entity.id
_entity.type
_entity.pdbx_description
1 polymer ?
#
loop_
_entity_poly.entity_id
_entity_poly.type
_entity_poly.pdbx_seq_one_letter_code
_entity_poly.pdbx_strand_id
1 'polypeptide(L)'
;DGSSVVSWGRKIVSFYSLLSGAKQSGKKLSSGVYCNIATGSSCTYEELTVLAMVGERFGLQQLDLLPVGVSLPLRHALDKCRESPPTDWPAAAYVLLGREDLALSCLAHSSKSKGLDPQTNVNLISMSTPYMLHLHPVTIASSISDTIGLANNKFEDTDSVDGSTTDGMEHIFNSSTQLRYGRDLRLNEVRRLLCSARPVAIQTSVNPTASDQDLQQAQLWLLAQRTTALPLGRGAFTLATTCTLLTEALTVPKLVLAGRLPAQQNATVNLDPNIRNIQELKSWPEFHNAVAAGLRLAPLQGKMSRTWIIYNKPEEPNVIHAGLLLALGLHGHLRVLSITDIYQYYSQEHEITTVGLMLGLAASYRG
;
A
#
# COMPACT_ATOMS: atom_id res chain seq x y z
N ASP A 1 -23.04 -24.07 39.49
CA ASP A 1 -23.76 -23.84 38.23
C ASP A 1 -25.04 -23.00 38.30
N GLY A 2 -25.54 -22.60 39.48
CA GLY A 2 -26.69 -21.67 39.58
C GLY A 2 -26.38 -20.19 39.35
N SER A 3 -25.10 -19.77 39.39
CA SER A 3 -24.73 -18.35 39.25
C SER A 3 -24.77 -17.85 37.80
N SER A 4 -24.57 -18.74 36.81
CA SER A 4 -24.55 -18.37 35.39
C SER A 4 -25.96 -18.07 34.86
N VAL A 5 -26.96 -18.88 35.20
CA VAL A 5 -28.36 -18.70 34.75
C VAL A 5 -28.99 -17.44 35.36
N VAL A 6 -28.77 -17.22 36.67
CA VAL A 6 -29.25 -16.01 37.34
C VAL A 6 -28.57 -14.76 36.78
N SER A 7 -27.28 -14.87 36.41
CA SER A 7 -26.57 -13.76 35.75
C SER A 7 -27.11 -13.45 34.35
N TRP A 8 -27.54 -14.48 33.61
CA TRP A 8 -28.13 -14.35 32.27
C TRP A 8 -29.52 -13.71 32.33
N GLY A 9 -30.38 -14.21 33.22
CA GLY A 9 -31.70 -13.61 33.48
C GLY A 9 -31.59 -12.15 33.90
N ARG A 10 -30.63 -11.82 34.79
CA ARG A 10 -30.35 -10.42 35.18
C ARG A 10 -30.04 -9.53 33.97
N LYS A 11 -29.14 -9.97 33.08
CA LYS A 11 -28.73 -9.21 31.89
C LYS A 11 -29.92 -8.96 30.96
N ILE A 12 -30.69 -10.00 30.65
CA ILE A 12 -31.87 -9.88 29.77
C ILE A 12 -32.89 -8.91 30.37
N VAL A 13 -33.23 -9.08 31.66
CA VAL A 13 -34.19 -8.19 32.35
C VAL A 13 -33.66 -6.75 32.39
N SER A 14 -32.35 -6.54 32.51
CA SER A 14 -31.76 -5.20 32.44
C SER A 14 -31.93 -4.54 31.07
N PHE A 15 -31.75 -5.28 29.97
CA PHE A 15 -31.95 -4.76 28.61
C PHE A 15 -33.41 -4.41 28.34
N TYR A 16 -34.35 -5.28 28.74
CA TYR A 16 -35.78 -5.00 28.61
C TYR A 16 -36.24 -3.84 29.50
N SER A 17 -35.65 -3.69 30.69
CA SER A 17 -35.92 -2.54 31.56
C SER A 17 -35.50 -1.23 30.88
N LEU A 18 -34.33 -1.21 30.22
CA LEU A 18 -33.83 -0.06 29.48
C LEU A 18 -34.70 0.29 28.27
N LEU A 19 -35.10 -0.71 27.48
CA LEU A 19 -36.05 -0.52 26.37
C LEU A 19 -37.42 -0.01 26.83
N SER A 20 -37.84 -0.39 28.05
CA SER A 20 -39.09 0.09 28.65
C SER A 20 -38.99 1.47 29.32
N GLY A 21 -37.83 2.14 29.22
CA GLY A 21 -37.62 3.50 29.71
C GLY A 21 -37.12 3.62 31.16
N ALA A 22 -36.56 2.55 31.74
CA ALA A 22 -35.96 2.62 33.08
C ALA A 22 -34.78 3.60 33.11
N LYS A 23 -34.79 4.53 34.07
CA LYS A 23 -33.71 5.50 34.26
C LYS A 23 -32.55 4.86 35.01
N GLN A 24 -31.33 5.20 34.61
CA GLN A 24 -30.12 4.75 35.29
C GLN A 24 -29.73 5.73 36.41
N SER A 25 -29.50 5.21 37.61
CA SER A 25 -28.85 5.92 38.72
C SER A 25 -27.58 5.16 39.13
N GLY A 26 -26.42 5.64 38.66
CA GLY A 26 -25.16 4.93 38.83
C GLY A 26 -25.16 3.56 38.13
N LYS A 27 -24.83 2.48 38.86
CA LYS A 27 -24.85 1.10 38.33
C LYS A 27 -26.20 0.39 38.45
N LYS A 28 -27.23 1.07 38.96
CA LYS A 28 -28.54 0.49 39.26
C LYS A 28 -29.63 1.16 38.41
N LEU A 29 -30.49 0.34 37.83
CA LEU A 29 -31.68 0.80 37.11
C LEU A 29 -32.81 1.07 38.10
N SER A 30 -33.79 1.90 37.70
CA SER A 30 -35.01 2.14 38.49
C SER A 30 -35.82 0.87 38.80
N SER A 31 -35.61 -0.21 38.03
CA SER A 31 -36.18 -1.54 38.28
C SER A 31 -35.48 -2.34 39.38
N GLY A 32 -34.41 -1.80 39.98
CA GLY A 32 -33.64 -2.46 41.03
C GLY A 32 -32.49 -3.35 40.54
N VAL A 33 -32.36 -3.51 39.21
CA VAL A 33 -31.37 -4.39 38.58
C VAL A 33 -30.05 -3.65 38.31
N TYR A 34 -28.93 -4.34 38.54
CA TYR A 34 -27.60 -3.80 38.20
C TYR A 34 -27.33 -3.94 36.70
N CYS A 35 -26.78 -2.89 36.08
CA CYS A 35 -26.39 -2.89 34.67
C CYS A 35 -25.13 -2.06 34.47
N ASN A 36 -24.10 -2.64 33.85
CA ASN A 36 -22.92 -1.91 33.39
C ASN A 36 -23.18 -1.37 31.98
N ILE A 37 -23.00 -0.07 31.76
CA ILE A 37 -23.16 0.58 30.45
C ILE A 37 -21.79 1.03 29.95
N ALA A 38 -21.50 0.76 28.68
CA ALA A 38 -20.30 1.23 28.01
C ALA A 38 -20.34 2.75 27.79
N THR A 39 -19.17 3.37 27.58
CA THR A 39 -19.07 4.80 27.29
C THR A 39 -19.60 5.10 25.89
N GLY A 40 -20.46 6.12 25.75
CA GLY A 40 -20.94 6.61 24.47
C GLY A 40 -22.15 7.52 24.62
N SER A 41 -22.42 8.34 23.60
CA SER A 41 -23.61 9.17 23.52
C SER A 41 -24.83 8.30 23.25
N SER A 42 -25.94 8.66 23.88
CA SER A 42 -27.22 8.01 23.66
C SER A 42 -28.34 9.03 23.79
N CYS A 43 -29.18 9.11 22.76
CA CYS A 43 -30.38 9.93 22.72
C CYS A 43 -31.65 9.06 22.74
N THR A 44 -31.54 7.79 22.37
CA THR A 44 -32.66 6.84 22.34
C THR A 44 -32.50 5.69 23.35
N TYR A 45 -33.61 5.07 23.74
CA TYR A 45 -33.60 3.93 24.67
C TYR A 45 -32.96 2.68 24.04
N GLU A 46 -33.06 2.58 22.71
CA GLU A 46 -32.43 1.55 21.90
C GLU A 46 -30.90 1.69 21.94
N GLU A 47 -30.37 2.89 21.73
CA GLU A 47 -28.93 3.19 21.83
C GLU A 47 -28.36 2.88 23.22
N LEU A 48 -29.07 3.27 24.28
CA LEU A 48 -28.72 2.93 25.66
C LEU A 48 -28.66 1.41 25.87
N THR A 49 -29.58 0.67 25.25
CA THR A 49 -29.62 -0.78 25.34
C THR A 49 -28.41 -1.40 24.63
N VAL A 50 -28.00 -0.89 23.48
CA VAL A 50 -26.78 -1.36 22.78
C VAL A 50 -25.53 -1.14 23.64
N LEU A 51 -25.37 0.04 24.25
CA LEU A 51 -24.25 0.33 25.14
C LEU A 51 -24.26 -0.54 26.41
N ALA A 52 -25.45 -0.87 26.93
CA ALA A 52 -25.60 -1.80 28.05
C ALA A 52 -25.22 -3.23 27.67
N MET A 53 -25.60 -3.69 26.47
CA MET A 53 -25.20 -5.01 25.95
C MET A 53 -23.69 -5.12 25.82
N VAL A 54 -23.02 -4.07 25.34
CA VAL A 54 -21.55 -4.02 25.29
C VAL A 54 -20.93 -3.99 26.69
N GLY A 55 -21.48 -3.19 27.61
CA GLY A 55 -20.99 -3.08 28.99
C GLY A 55 -21.10 -4.39 29.79
N GLU A 56 -22.13 -5.19 29.52
CA GLU A 56 -22.34 -6.53 30.10
C GLU A 56 -21.66 -7.67 29.31
N ARG A 57 -20.89 -7.34 28.25
CA ARG A 57 -20.24 -8.29 27.32
C ARG A 57 -21.24 -9.30 26.74
N PHE A 58 -22.38 -8.81 26.28
CA PHE A 58 -23.44 -9.58 25.65
C PHE A 58 -23.42 -9.31 24.14
N GLY A 59 -22.92 -10.26 23.36
CA GLY A 59 -22.74 -10.17 21.91
C GLY A 59 -23.82 -10.90 21.10
N LEU A 60 -23.61 -10.95 19.77
CA LEU A 60 -24.50 -11.65 18.84
C LEU A 60 -24.62 -13.15 19.13
N GLN A 61 -23.52 -13.81 19.51
CA GLN A 61 -23.51 -15.22 19.89
C GLN A 61 -24.45 -15.51 21.07
N GLN A 62 -24.50 -14.62 22.07
CA GLN A 62 -25.41 -14.74 23.20
C GLN A 62 -26.86 -14.42 22.82
N LEU A 63 -27.09 -13.54 21.83
CA LEU A 63 -28.42 -13.29 21.28
C LEU A 63 -28.97 -14.48 20.48
N ASP A 64 -28.12 -15.28 19.86
CA ASP A 64 -28.52 -16.48 19.10
C ASP A 64 -28.98 -17.62 20.01
N LEU A 65 -28.46 -17.68 21.23
CA LEU A 65 -28.84 -18.67 22.25
C LEU A 65 -30.19 -18.37 22.92
N LEU A 66 -30.76 -17.18 22.70
CA LEU A 66 -32.05 -16.79 23.28
C LEU A 66 -33.23 -17.26 22.43
N PRO A 67 -34.35 -17.68 23.04
CA PRO A 67 -35.60 -17.94 22.32
C PRO A 67 -35.99 -16.72 21.47
N VAL A 68 -36.55 -16.98 20.28
CA VAL A 68 -36.87 -15.92 19.31
C VAL A 68 -37.74 -14.81 19.89
N GLY A 69 -38.70 -15.14 20.77
CA GLY A 69 -39.55 -14.15 21.43
C GLY A 69 -38.80 -13.20 22.38
N VAL A 70 -37.64 -13.62 22.90
CA VAL A 70 -36.80 -12.83 23.79
C VAL A 70 -35.67 -12.11 23.04
N SER A 71 -35.18 -12.67 21.93
CA SER A 71 -34.14 -12.01 21.13
C SER A 71 -34.69 -11.00 20.13
N LEU A 72 -35.94 -11.18 19.64
CA LEU A 72 -36.52 -10.33 18.60
C LEU A 72 -36.58 -8.83 18.98
N PRO A 73 -37.08 -8.43 20.17
CA PRO A 73 -37.08 -7.01 20.57
C PRO A 73 -35.67 -6.42 20.70
N LEU A 74 -34.72 -7.21 21.19
CA LEU A 74 -33.31 -6.79 21.31
C LEU A 74 -32.66 -6.63 19.93
N ARG A 75 -32.96 -7.53 18.99
CA ARG A 75 -32.51 -7.43 17.59
C ARG A 75 -33.15 -6.26 16.86
N HIS A 76 -34.42 -5.96 17.14
CA HIS A 76 -35.09 -4.79 16.58
C HIS A 76 -34.46 -3.48 17.07
N ALA A 77 -34.08 -3.40 18.35
CA ALA A 77 -33.33 -2.26 18.88
C ALA A 77 -31.97 -2.10 18.19
N LEU A 78 -31.24 -3.20 17.95
CA LEU A 78 -29.99 -3.18 17.18
C LEU A 78 -30.20 -2.71 15.73
N ASP A 79 -31.23 -3.20 15.06
CA ASP A 79 -31.55 -2.84 13.68
C ASP A 79 -31.89 -1.35 13.55
N LYS A 80 -32.68 -0.81 14.48
CA LYS A 80 -32.98 0.63 14.54
C LYS A 80 -31.73 1.49 14.74
N CYS A 81 -30.79 1.04 15.58
CA CYS A 81 -29.52 1.73 15.79
C CYS A 81 -28.53 1.57 14.63
N ARG A 82 -28.74 0.62 13.72
CA ARG A 82 -27.84 0.33 12.59
C ARG A 82 -27.87 1.41 11.50
N GLU A 83 -29.02 2.04 11.32
CA GLU A 83 -29.24 3.09 10.31
C GLU A 83 -28.42 4.35 10.60
N SER A 84 -28.33 4.76 11.87
CA SER A 84 -27.60 5.97 12.28
C SER A 84 -26.94 5.82 13.66
N PRO A 85 -25.84 5.05 13.78
CA PRO A 85 -25.12 4.94 15.04
C PRO A 85 -24.34 6.23 15.37
N PRO A 86 -24.33 6.69 16.64
CA PRO A 86 -23.48 7.77 17.10
C PRO A 86 -21.98 7.48 16.89
N THR A 87 -21.18 8.51 16.62
CA THR A 87 -19.76 8.38 16.24
C THR A 87 -18.81 8.08 17.40
N ASP A 88 -19.23 8.31 18.64
CA ASP A 88 -18.41 8.21 19.85
C ASP A 88 -18.49 6.82 20.54
N TRP A 89 -19.06 5.84 19.84
CA TRP A 89 -19.22 4.49 20.34
C TRP A 89 -17.93 3.66 20.33
N PRO A 90 -17.78 2.69 21.24
CA PRO A 90 -16.64 1.78 21.24
C PRO A 90 -16.73 0.81 20.07
N ALA A 91 -15.60 0.31 19.58
CA ALA A 91 -15.53 -0.64 18.46
C ALA A 91 -16.44 -1.87 18.67
N ALA A 92 -16.56 -2.37 19.91
CA ALA A 92 -17.43 -3.48 20.26
C ALA A 92 -18.93 -3.21 20.01
N ALA A 93 -19.38 -1.96 20.10
CA ALA A 93 -20.77 -1.59 19.81
C ALA A 93 -21.07 -1.63 18.30
N TYR A 94 -20.14 -1.16 17.48
CA TYR A 94 -20.26 -1.23 16.02
C TYR A 94 -20.24 -2.68 15.50
N VAL A 95 -19.41 -3.54 16.11
CA VAL A 95 -19.43 -4.99 15.81
C VAL A 95 -20.78 -5.60 16.19
N LEU A 96 -21.35 -5.25 17.34
CA LEU A 96 -22.66 -5.73 17.77
C LEU A 96 -23.80 -5.30 16.82
N LEU A 97 -23.69 -4.11 16.21
CA LEU A 97 -24.62 -3.63 15.18
C LEU A 97 -24.45 -4.30 13.81
N GLY A 98 -23.38 -5.08 13.59
CA GLY A 98 -22.99 -5.56 12.27
C GLY A 98 -22.46 -4.45 11.34
N ARG A 99 -21.94 -3.35 11.90
CA ARG A 99 -21.25 -2.24 11.21
C ARG A 99 -19.75 -2.32 11.46
N GLU A 100 -19.15 -3.41 10.99
CA GLU A 100 -17.71 -3.65 11.13
C GLU A 100 -16.86 -2.60 10.40
N ASP A 101 -17.42 -1.97 9.36
CA ASP A 101 -16.84 -0.83 8.66
C ASP A 101 -16.49 0.33 9.60
N LEU A 102 -17.41 0.67 10.53
CA LEU A 102 -17.20 1.72 11.52
C LEU A 102 -16.27 1.27 12.64
N ALA A 103 -16.35 0.00 13.05
CA ALA A 103 -15.45 -0.56 14.06
C ALA A 103 -13.98 -0.48 13.65
N LEU A 104 -13.67 -0.80 12.39
CA LEU A 104 -12.32 -0.72 11.82
C LEU A 104 -11.78 0.72 11.79
N SER A 105 -12.65 1.70 11.51
CA SER A 105 -12.27 3.12 11.54
C SER A 105 -11.86 3.58 12.94
N CYS A 106 -12.62 3.21 13.97
CA CYS A 106 -12.29 3.53 15.37
C CYS A 106 -10.93 2.95 15.80
N LEU A 107 -10.61 1.73 15.38
CA LEU A 107 -9.32 1.10 15.66
C LEU A 107 -8.17 1.81 14.93
N ALA A 108 -8.39 2.24 13.69
CA ALA A 108 -7.41 3.00 12.91
C ALA A 108 -7.12 4.41 13.48
N HIS A 109 -8.09 5.02 14.17
CA HIS A 109 -7.88 6.28 14.88
C HIS A 109 -7.13 6.09 16.22
N SER A 110 -7.33 4.97 16.91
CA SER A 110 -6.61 4.66 18.15
C SER A 110 -5.14 4.32 17.91
N SER A 111 -4.77 3.76 16.76
CA SER A 111 -3.37 3.43 16.43
C SER A 111 -2.51 4.65 16.08
N LYS A 112 -3.13 5.80 15.76
CA LYS A 112 -2.40 7.06 15.53
C LYS A 112 -1.99 7.77 16.82
N SER A 113 -2.54 7.41 17.99
CA SER A 113 -2.32 8.13 19.27
C SER A 113 -1.41 7.43 20.28
N LYS A 114 -0.98 6.18 20.05
CA LYS A 114 -0.06 5.48 20.96
C LYS A 114 1.06 4.80 20.20
N GLY A 115 2.24 5.43 20.21
CA GLY A 115 3.49 4.69 20.11
C GLY A 115 3.79 4.05 21.46
N LEU A 116 3.54 2.74 21.59
CA LEU A 116 4.36 1.75 22.29
C LEU A 116 3.65 0.38 22.30
N ASP A 117 4.45 -0.67 22.06
CA ASP A 117 4.28 -2.11 22.31
C ASP A 117 3.22 -2.95 21.53
N PRO A 118 3.66 -3.90 20.67
CA PRO A 118 2.80 -4.88 20.03
C PRO A 118 2.65 -6.11 20.94
N GLN A 119 1.90 -5.98 22.02
CA GLN A 119 1.41 -7.13 22.79
C GLN A 119 -0.05 -6.93 23.18
N THR A 120 -0.93 -6.92 22.18
CA THR A 120 -2.34 -7.23 22.39
C THR A 120 -2.81 -8.17 21.30
N ASN A 121 -3.04 -9.42 21.71
CA ASN A 121 -3.59 -10.53 20.94
C ASN A 121 -4.53 -10.08 19.80
N VAL A 122 -4.10 -10.27 18.56
CA VAL A 122 -4.90 -10.07 17.33
C VAL A 122 -5.86 -11.25 17.09
N ASN A 123 -6.29 -11.96 18.14
CA ASN A 123 -7.10 -13.18 18.04
C ASN A 123 -8.57 -12.98 18.48
N LEU A 124 -9.14 -11.77 18.34
CA LEU A 124 -10.52 -11.48 18.77
C LEU A 124 -11.45 -10.91 17.69
N ILE A 125 -11.13 -11.11 16.42
CA ILE A 125 -12.12 -10.97 15.33
C ILE A 125 -12.32 -12.37 14.73
N SER A 126 -13.03 -13.22 15.48
CA SER A 126 -13.72 -14.34 14.87
C SER A 126 -14.77 -13.74 13.94
N MET A 127 -14.58 -13.89 12.63
CA MET A 127 -15.56 -13.55 11.61
C MET A 127 -16.87 -14.32 11.87
N SER A 128 -17.75 -13.78 12.70
CA SER A 128 -19.12 -14.28 12.77
C SER A 128 -19.83 -13.86 11.50
N THR A 129 -20.30 -14.84 10.74
CA THR A 129 -21.13 -14.64 9.55
C THR A 129 -22.27 -13.67 9.87
N PRO A 130 -22.45 -12.56 9.13
CA PRO A 130 -23.59 -11.69 9.34
C PRO A 130 -24.87 -12.48 9.05
N TYR A 131 -25.86 -12.39 9.94
CA TYR A 131 -27.20 -12.91 9.67
C TYR A 131 -27.82 -12.06 8.55
N MET A 132 -27.68 -12.55 7.31
CA MET A 132 -28.32 -11.98 6.14
C MET A 132 -29.53 -12.83 5.76
N LEU A 133 -30.71 -12.23 5.84
CA LEU A 133 -31.83 -12.69 5.00
C LEU A 133 -31.36 -12.72 3.54
N HIS A 134 -31.73 -13.78 2.83
CA HIS A 134 -31.18 -14.30 1.56
C HIS A 134 -31.03 -13.31 0.38
N LEU A 135 -30.14 -12.33 0.47
CA LEU A 135 -29.52 -11.72 -0.71
C LEU A 135 -28.02 -11.60 -0.44
N HIS A 136 -27.23 -12.48 -1.05
CA HIS A 136 -25.78 -12.41 -0.97
C HIS A 136 -25.30 -11.14 -1.70
N PRO A 137 -24.60 -10.22 -1.03
CA PRO A 137 -23.80 -9.22 -1.73
C PRO A 137 -22.70 -9.97 -2.49
N VAL A 138 -22.46 -9.60 -3.74
CA VAL A 138 -21.25 -10.01 -4.45
C VAL A 138 -20.07 -9.40 -3.72
N THR A 139 -19.46 -10.16 -2.81
CA THR A 139 -18.18 -9.84 -2.20
C THR A 139 -17.13 -9.86 -3.31
N ILE A 140 -16.75 -8.70 -3.82
CA ILE A 140 -15.46 -8.54 -4.48
C ILE A 140 -14.43 -8.77 -3.38
N ALA A 141 -13.72 -9.90 -3.45
CA ALA A 141 -12.66 -10.23 -2.51
C ALA A 141 -11.65 -9.06 -2.46
N SER A 142 -11.59 -8.37 -1.33
CA SER A 142 -10.47 -7.48 -1.02
C SER A 142 -9.29 -8.35 -0.63
N SER A 143 -8.58 -8.88 -1.62
CA SER A 143 -7.30 -9.56 -1.44
C SER A 143 -6.26 -8.53 -0.98
N ILE A 144 -6.12 -8.36 0.34
CA ILE A 144 -4.93 -7.76 0.96
C ILE A 144 -3.76 -8.77 1.00
N SER A 145 -3.99 -10.00 0.59
CA SER A 145 -2.94 -10.95 0.22
C SER A 145 -2.44 -10.64 -1.19
N ASP A 146 -1.23 -10.08 -1.31
CA ASP A 146 -0.12 -10.70 -2.06
C ASP A 146 1.00 -9.69 -2.38
N THR A 147 1.93 -9.51 -1.43
CA THR A 147 3.30 -9.05 -1.74
C THR A 147 4.37 -10.10 -1.43
N ILE A 148 3.97 -11.34 -1.10
CA ILE A 148 4.92 -12.44 -0.91
C ILE A 148 4.46 -13.60 -1.79
N GLY A 149 4.92 -13.56 -3.04
CA GLY A 149 5.07 -14.71 -3.94
C GLY A 149 3.84 -15.58 -4.17
N LEU A 150 3.16 -15.37 -5.30
CA LEU A 150 2.77 -16.51 -6.14
C LEU A 150 2.67 -16.12 -7.61
N ALA A 151 3.43 -16.85 -8.42
CA ALA A 151 3.30 -16.92 -9.85
C ALA A 151 1.90 -17.40 -10.26
N ASN A 152 1.25 -16.69 -11.17
CA ASN A 152 0.66 -17.22 -12.41
C ASN A 152 -0.28 -16.19 -13.03
N ASN A 153 0.30 -15.35 -13.88
CA ASN A 153 -0.29 -14.96 -15.15
C ASN A 153 0.88 -14.69 -16.08
N LYS A 154 1.46 -15.79 -16.61
CA LYS A 154 2.36 -15.68 -17.76
C LYS A 154 1.52 -15.12 -18.90
N PHE A 155 1.62 -13.81 -19.14
CA PHE A 155 1.48 -13.30 -20.48
C PHE A 155 2.65 -13.91 -21.26
N GLU A 156 2.36 -14.92 -22.07
CA GLU A 156 3.31 -15.42 -23.05
C GLU A 156 3.53 -14.31 -24.09
N ASP A 157 4.49 -13.43 -23.81
CA ASP A 157 5.19 -12.68 -24.85
C ASP A 157 5.95 -13.73 -25.68
N THR A 158 5.41 -14.07 -26.85
CA THR A 158 5.92 -15.09 -27.77
C THR A 158 7.27 -14.73 -28.43
N ASP A 159 8.11 -13.91 -27.79
CA ASP A 159 9.31 -13.31 -28.39
C ASP A 159 10.49 -13.09 -27.40
N SER A 160 10.47 -13.66 -26.19
CA SER A 160 11.59 -13.52 -25.24
C SER A 160 12.50 -14.75 -25.20
N VAL A 161 13.61 -14.71 -25.95
CA VAL A 161 14.76 -15.63 -25.80
C VAL A 161 15.63 -15.27 -24.58
N ASP A 162 15.38 -14.14 -23.93
CA ASP A 162 16.11 -13.70 -22.74
C ASP A 162 15.15 -13.64 -21.55
N GLY A 163 15.55 -14.22 -20.40
CA GLY A 163 14.71 -14.36 -19.21
C GLY A 163 14.07 -13.04 -18.78
N SER A 164 12.90 -13.10 -18.13
CA SER A 164 12.03 -11.93 -17.84
C SER A 164 12.80 -10.74 -17.25
N THR A 165 13.26 -9.82 -18.12
CA THR A 165 13.97 -8.61 -17.70
C THR A 165 13.01 -7.75 -16.91
N THR A 166 13.30 -7.53 -15.64
CA THR A 166 12.46 -6.69 -14.76
C THR A 166 12.54 -5.24 -15.20
N ASP A 167 11.42 -4.66 -15.60
CA ASP A 167 11.31 -3.24 -16.02
C ASP A 167 10.95 -2.30 -14.85
N GLY A 168 10.72 -2.85 -13.66
CA GLY A 168 10.42 -2.12 -12.43
C GLY A 168 8.96 -1.64 -12.34
N MET A 169 8.07 -2.13 -13.20
CA MET A 169 6.65 -1.77 -13.29
C MET A 169 5.71 -2.97 -13.08
N GLU A 170 6.24 -4.11 -12.65
CA GLU A 170 5.54 -5.38 -12.48
C GLU A 170 4.34 -5.31 -11.53
N HIS A 171 4.47 -4.57 -10.44
CA HIS A 171 3.51 -4.47 -9.34
C HIS A 171 2.35 -3.50 -9.60
N ILE A 172 2.37 -2.78 -10.73
CA ILE A 172 1.29 -1.84 -11.07
C ILE A 172 -0.03 -2.56 -11.36
N PHE A 173 0.02 -3.79 -11.84
CA PHE A 173 -1.17 -4.60 -12.07
C PHE A 173 -1.59 -5.25 -10.75
N ASN A 174 -2.46 -4.55 -10.01
CA ASN A 174 -3.06 -5.02 -8.77
C ASN A 174 -4.58 -4.89 -8.83
N SER A 175 -5.28 -5.45 -7.84
CA SER A 175 -6.75 -5.44 -7.80
C SER A 175 -7.32 -4.02 -7.92
N SER A 176 -6.65 -3.02 -7.31
CA SER A 176 -7.08 -1.62 -7.36
C SER A 176 -6.97 -0.98 -8.75
N THR A 177 -5.89 -1.26 -9.48
CA THR A 177 -5.72 -0.76 -10.85
C THR A 177 -6.61 -1.48 -11.83
N GLN A 178 -6.91 -2.78 -11.61
CA GLN A 178 -7.87 -3.53 -12.39
C GLN A 178 -9.31 -3.02 -12.20
N LEU A 179 -9.69 -2.59 -10.99
CA LEU A 179 -11.00 -1.97 -10.75
C LEU A 179 -11.17 -0.63 -11.50
N ARG A 180 -10.10 0.15 -11.67
CA ARG A 180 -10.15 1.43 -12.39
C ARG A 180 -9.99 1.30 -13.90
N TYR A 181 -9.05 0.47 -14.35
CA TYR A 181 -8.58 0.41 -15.74
C TYR A 181 -8.62 -0.99 -16.33
N GLY A 182 -9.30 -1.96 -15.72
CA GLY A 182 -9.39 -3.34 -16.22
C GLY A 182 -10.28 -3.53 -17.45
N ARG A 183 -10.96 -2.46 -17.92
CA ARG A 183 -11.80 -2.50 -19.14
C ARG A 183 -11.02 -2.24 -20.43
N ASP A 184 -9.80 -1.72 -20.33
CA ASP A 184 -8.96 -1.42 -21.49
C ASP A 184 -7.49 -1.75 -21.19
N LEU A 185 -6.64 -1.56 -22.20
CA LEU A 185 -5.22 -1.88 -22.14
C LEU A 185 -4.35 -0.64 -21.91
N ARG A 186 -4.91 0.48 -21.41
CA ARG A 186 -4.17 1.75 -21.29
C ARG A 186 -2.91 1.61 -20.43
N LEU A 187 -2.99 0.84 -19.34
CA LEU A 187 -1.84 0.59 -18.46
C LEU A 187 -0.76 -0.24 -19.15
N ASN A 188 -1.17 -1.19 -19.99
CA ASN A 188 -0.25 -2.00 -20.78
C ASN A 188 0.49 -1.11 -21.78
N GLU A 189 -0.21 -0.21 -22.46
CA GLU A 189 0.41 0.74 -23.39
C GLU A 189 1.34 1.72 -22.70
N VAL A 190 0.96 2.26 -21.54
CA VAL A 190 1.83 3.15 -20.76
C VAL A 190 3.10 2.41 -20.31
N ARG A 191 2.98 1.19 -19.79
CA ARG A 191 4.13 0.35 -19.43
C ARG A 191 5.03 0.08 -20.64
N ARG A 192 4.44 -0.24 -21.80
CA ARG A 192 5.17 -0.47 -23.05
C ARG A 192 5.92 0.78 -23.51
N LEU A 193 5.30 1.96 -23.42
CA LEU A 193 5.89 3.24 -23.82
C LEU A 193 7.02 3.69 -22.86
N LEU A 194 6.89 3.43 -21.57
CA LEU A 194 7.86 3.81 -20.54
C LEU A 194 8.92 2.74 -20.24
N CYS A 195 8.89 1.61 -20.96
CA CYS A 195 9.88 0.54 -20.78
C CYS A 195 11.24 0.99 -21.28
N SER A 196 12.21 1.04 -20.37
CA SER A 196 13.61 1.40 -20.66
C SER A 196 14.60 0.24 -20.49
N ALA A 197 14.10 -0.96 -20.14
CA ALA A 197 14.92 -2.14 -19.83
C ALA A 197 15.14 -3.09 -21.02
N ARG A 198 14.50 -2.83 -22.17
CA ARG A 198 14.59 -3.65 -23.38
C ARG A 198 15.14 -2.84 -24.56
N PRO A 199 15.92 -3.45 -25.47
CA PRO A 199 16.39 -2.76 -26.69
C PRO A 199 15.24 -2.28 -27.58
N VAL A 200 15.40 -1.10 -28.19
CA VAL A 200 14.39 -0.49 -29.06
C VAL A 200 14.51 -1.04 -30.49
N ALA A 201 13.39 -1.38 -31.13
CA ALA A 201 13.41 -1.83 -32.52
C ALA A 201 13.78 -0.69 -33.48
N ILE A 202 14.80 -0.93 -34.32
CA ILE A 202 15.21 -0.02 -35.40
C ILE A 202 14.70 -0.61 -36.72
N GLN A 203 14.16 0.24 -37.58
CA GLN A 203 13.73 -0.17 -38.92
C GLN A 203 14.95 -0.18 -39.85
N THR A 204 15.25 -1.34 -40.40
CA THR A 204 16.35 -1.52 -41.35
C THR A 204 15.92 -2.30 -42.58
N SER A 205 16.63 -2.08 -43.68
CA SER A 205 16.54 -2.90 -44.88
C SER A 205 16.99 -4.34 -44.59
N VAL A 206 16.42 -5.31 -45.31
CA VAL A 206 16.77 -6.73 -45.18
C VAL A 206 18.20 -7.01 -45.68
N ASN A 207 18.69 -6.21 -46.63
CA ASN A 207 20.04 -6.30 -47.19
C ASN A 207 20.84 -5.03 -46.81
N PRO A 208 21.56 -5.04 -45.68
CA PRO A 208 22.31 -3.87 -45.24
C PRO A 208 23.53 -3.62 -46.14
N THR A 209 23.68 -2.37 -46.58
CA THR A 209 24.91 -1.87 -47.22
C THR A 209 25.75 -1.09 -46.20
N ALA A 210 27.01 -0.77 -46.54
CA ALA A 210 27.90 -0.03 -45.64
C ALA A 210 27.34 1.34 -45.23
N SER A 211 26.59 2.03 -46.11
CA SER A 211 25.91 3.30 -45.78
C SER A 211 24.77 3.13 -44.77
N ASP A 212 24.23 1.92 -44.62
CA ASP A 212 23.14 1.65 -43.69
C ASP A 212 23.64 1.61 -42.24
N GLN A 213 24.94 1.37 -42.01
CA GLN A 213 25.52 1.40 -40.65
C GLN A 213 25.50 2.80 -40.04
N ASP A 214 25.87 3.82 -40.81
CA ASP A 214 25.84 5.22 -40.35
C ASP A 214 24.40 5.67 -40.09
N LEU A 215 23.45 5.27 -40.95
CA LEU A 215 22.03 5.54 -40.77
C LEU A 215 21.48 4.84 -39.52
N GLN A 216 21.87 3.58 -39.27
CA GLN A 216 21.50 2.82 -38.08
C GLN A 216 22.01 3.50 -36.80
N GLN A 217 23.27 3.93 -36.77
CA GLN A 217 23.84 4.64 -35.62
C GLN A 217 23.15 6.00 -35.40
N ALA A 218 22.84 6.74 -36.47
CA ALA A 218 22.11 8.01 -36.37
C ALA A 218 20.69 7.82 -35.81
N GLN A 219 19.97 6.80 -36.28
CA GLN A 219 18.64 6.46 -35.75
C GLN A 219 18.70 5.98 -34.30
N LEU A 220 19.65 5.10 -33.97
CA LEU A 220 19.85 4.61 -32.61
C LEU A 220 20.18 5.75 -31.65
N TRP A 221 20.98 6.72 -32.07
CA TRP A 221 21.28 7.91 -31.28
C TRP A 221 20.02 8.70 -30.90
N LEU A 222 19.14 8.97 -31.87
CA LEU A 222 17.87 9.67 -31.61
C LEU A 222 16.96 8.87 -30.68
N LEU A 223 16.89 7.55 -30.85
CA LEU A 223 16.12 6.67 -29.98
C LEU A 223 16.71 6.60 -28.57
N ALA A 224 18.03 6.58 -28.43
CA ALA A 224 18.71 6.62 -27.14
C ALA A 224 18.41 7.92 -26.39
N GLN A 225 18.45 9.07 -27.07
CA GLN A 225 18.05 10.36 -26.47
C GLN A 225 16.61 10.37 -25.98
N ARG A 226 15.70 9.67 -26.66
CA ARG A 226 14.33 9.49 -26.17
C ARG A 226 14.30 8.57 -24.93
N THR A 227 15.05 7.47 -24.97
CA THR A 227 15.10 6.47 -23.89
C THR A 227 15.64 7.05 -22.59
N THR A 228 16.60 7.99 -22.65
CA THR A 228 17.15 8.65 -21.45
C THR A 228 16.13 9.50 -20.68
N ALA A 229 15.04 9.92 -21.33
CA ALA A 229 13.95 10.67 -20.69
C ALA A 229 12.85 9.77 -20.10
N LEU A 230 12.74 8.50 -20.51
CA LEU A 230 11.69 7.59 -20.05
C LEU A 230 11.67 7.36 -18.52
N PRO A 231 12.82 7.26 -17.82
CA PRO A 231 12.83 7.11 -16.37
C PRO A 231 12.01 8.15 -15.60
N LEU A 232 11.94 9.40 -16.07
CA LEU A 232 11.18 10.46 -15.43
C LEU A 232 9.68 10.13 -15.41
N GLY A 233 9.15 9.73 -16.58
CA GLY A 233 7.76 9.30 -16.71
C GLY A 233 7.49 8.00 -15.94
N ARG A 234 8.43 7.05 -15.97
CA ARG A 234 8.35 5.81 -15.19
C ARG A 234 8.25 6.09 -13.69
N GLY A 235 9.08 6.98 -13.17
CA GLY A 235 9.06 7.37 -11.75
C GLY A 235 7.73 7.99 -11.32
N ALA A 236 7.11 8.82 -12.17
CA ALA A 236 5.78 9.35 -11.93
C ALA A 236 4.69 8.27 -12.00
N PHE A 237 4.80 7.34 -12.95
CA PHE A 237 3.86 6.24 -13.14
C PHE A 237 3.89 5.23 -11.99
N THR A 238 5.07 4.95 -11.43
CA THR A 238 5.25 4.00 -10.32
C THR A 238 5.30 4.67 -8.94
N LEU A 239 5.03 5.97 -8.81
CA LEU A 239 5.24 6.69 -7.55
C LEU A 239 4.49 6.05 -6.36
N ALA A 240 5.21 5.70 -5.29
CA ALA A 240 4.67 5.15 -4.04
C ALA A 240 3.72 3.94 -4.23
N THR A 241 4.04 3.05 -5.18
CA THR A 241 3.19 1.90 -5.53
C THR A 241 3.67 0.56 -4.98
N THR A 242 4.93 0.46 -4.50
CA THR A 242 5.46 -0.79 -3.91
C THR A 242 5.72 -0.62 -2.42
N CYS A 243 5.12 -1.48 -1.61
CA CYS A 243 5.46 -1.62 -0.21
C CYS A 243 6.67 -2.53 -0.04
N THR A 244 7.86 -2.00 0.21
CA THR A 244 9.07 -2.81 0.40
C THR A 244 9.34 -3.12 1.86
N LEU A 245 9.82 -4.34 2.09
CA LEU A 245 10.41 -4.75 3.35
C LEU A 245 11.83 -4.18 3.43
N LEU A 246 12.16 -3.53 4.54
CA LEU A 246 13.48 -2.91 4.78
C LEU A 246 14.60 -3.95 5.04
N THR A 247 14.44 -5.18 4.55
CA THR A 247 15.41 -6.27 4.64
C THR A 247 16.13 -6.51 3.32
N GLU A 248 15.60 -5.99 2.22
CA GLU A 248 16.15 -6.19 0.88
C GLU A 248 16.77 -4.90 0.32
N ALA A 249 17.81 -5.06 -0.49
CA ALA A 249 18.39 -3.97 -1.25
C ALA A 249 17.47 -3.57 -2.41
N LEU A 250 17.42 -2.28 -2.74
CA LEU A 250 16.60 -1.82 -3.85
C LEU A 250 17.17 -2.30 -5.19
N THR A 251 16.35 -3.03 -5.96
CA THR A 251 16.68 -3.37 -7.33
C THR A 251 16.32 -2.23 -8.28
N VAL A 252 17.33 -1.72 -8.98
CA VAL A 252 17.16 -0.70 -10.03
C VAL A 252 17.13 -1.42 -11.39
N PRO A 253 16.07 -1.24 -12.20
CA PRO A 253 15.98 -1.88 -13.50
C PRO A 253 17.08 -1.34 -14.43
N LYS A 254 17.58 -2.16 -15.35
CA LYS A 254 18.63 -1.75 -16.29
C LYS A 254 18.11 -0.67 -17.24
N LEU A 255 18.95 0.31 -17.57
CA LEU A 255 18.68 1.30 -18.61
C LEU A 255 19.40 0.87 -19.90
N VAL A 256 18.66 0.42 -20.90
CA VAL A 256 19.20 -0.13 -22.14
C VAL A 256 19.10 0.90 -23.25
N LEU A 257 20.27 1.38 -23.72
CA LEU A 257 20.39 2.30 -24.86
C LEU A 257 20.72 1.58 -26.18
N ALA A 258 20.52 0.25 -26.22
CA ALA A 258 20.76 -0.57 -27.39
C ALA A 258 19.54 -0.65 -28.31
N GLY A 259 19.79 -0.88 -29.59
CA GLY A 259 18.77 -1.18 -30.59
C GLY A 259 18.68 -2.68 -30.87
N ARG A 260 17.51 -3.15 -31.29
CA ARG A 260 17.35 -4.46 -31.93
C ARG A 260 16.98 -4.30 -33.39
N LEU A 261 17.44 -5.22 -34.24
CA LEU A 261 17.17 -5.27 -35.67
C LEU A 261 16.21 -6.42 -35.99
N PRO A 262 14.89 -6.19 -36.09
CA PRO A 262 13.93 -7.26 -36.34
C PRO A 262 14.18 -8.00 -37.67
N ALA A 263 14.63 -7.26 -38.70
CA ALA A 263 14.94 -7.82 -40.02
C ALA A 263 16.17 -8.75 -40.02
N GLN A 264 17.02 -8.68 -38.99
CA GLN A 264 18.26 -9.46 -38.87
C GLN A 264 18.21 -10.38 -37.64
N GLN A 265 17.13 -11.15 -37.51
CA GLN A 265 16.94 -12.11 -36.41
C GLN A 265 17.09 -11.48 -35.01
N ASN A 266 16.56 -10.27 -34.81
CA ASN A 266 16.65 -9.52 -33.56
C ASN A 266 18.10 -9.26 -33.07
N ALA A 267 19.07 -9.12 -33.99
CA ALA A 267 20.44 -8.73 -33.62
C ALA A 267 20.47 -7.42 -32.82
N THR A 268 21.28 -7.38 -31.77
CA THR A 268 21.43 -6.20 -30.90
C THR A 268 22.56 -5.31 -31.38
N VAL A 269 22.26 -4.02 -31.58
CA VAL A 269 23.22 -2.99 -31.98
C VAL A 269 23.43 -2.04 -30.80
N ASN A 270 24.69 -1.85 -30.41
CA ASN A 270 25.05 -0.88 -29.38
C ASN A 270 25.49 0.44 -30.02
N LEU A 271 25.37 1.52 -29.26
CA LEU A 271 25.93 2.81 -29.62
C LEU A 271 27.45 2.71 -29.71
N ASP A 272 28.03 3.27 -30.76
CA ASP A 272 29.49 3.35 -30.91
C ASP A 272 30.07 4.29 -29.82
N PRO A 273 31.01 3.82 -28.98
CA PRO A 273 31.65 4.61 -27.93
C PRO A 273 32.42 5.85 -28.44
N ASN A 274 32.72 5.93 -29.74
CA ASN A 274 33.44 7.05 -30.33
C ASN A 274 32.52 8.21 -30.76
N ILE A 275 31.19 8.00 -30.75
CA ILE A 275 30.22 9.01 -31.17
C ILE A 275 29.83 9.87 -29.97
N ARG A 276 30.37 11.10 -29.92
CA ARG A 276 29.93 12.19 -29.01
C ARG A 276 30.13 11.86 -27.51
N ASN A 277 29.80 12.81 -26.63
CA ASN A 277 30.02 12.71 -25.18
C ASN A 277 29.09 11.68 -24.50
N ILE A 278 29.45 10.39 -24.59
CA ILE A 278 28.65 9.27 -24.07
C ILE A 278 28.65 9.20 -22.54
N GLN A 279 29.65 9.78 -21.88
CA GLN A 279 29.75 9.78 -20.43
C GLN A 279 28.57 10.55 -19.81
N GLU A 280 28.24 11.72 -20.35
CA GLU A 280 27.06 12.51 -19.95
C GLU A 280 25.74 11.82 -20.32
N LEU A 281 25.72 11.07 -21.43
CA LEU A 281 24.55 10.30 -21.85
C LEU A 281 24.28 9.09 -20.94
N LYS A 282 25.23 8.67 -20.11
CA LYS A 282 25.05 7.56 -19.16
C LYS A 282 24.77 8.04 -17.75
N SER A 283 25.51 9.02 -17.24
CA SER A 283 25.43 9.41 -15.83
C SER A 283 24.07 10.00 -15.42
N TRP A 284 23.59 11.07 -16.05
CA TRP A 284 22.30 11.66 -15.69
C TRP A 284 21.10 10.74 -15.94
N PRO A 285 21.04 9.97 -17.04
CA PRO A 285 19.93 9.05 -17.25
C PRO A 285 19.92 7.88 -16.26
N GLU A 286 21.07 7.35 -15.87
CA GLU A 286 21.18 6.36 -14.80
C GLU A 286 20.76 6.93 -13.44
N PHE A 287 21.11 8.19 -13.16
CA PHE A 287 20.64 8.91 -11.97
C PHE A 287 19.11 8.98 -11.95
N HIS A 288 18.47 9.45 -13.02
CA HIS A 288 17.00 9.49 -13.12
C HIS A 288 16.36 8.10 -13.03
N ASN A 289 17.01 7.08 -13.59
CA ASN A 289 16.58 5.69 -13.51
C ASN A 289 16.56 5.16 -12.08
N ALA A 290 17.58 5.49 -11.30
CA ALA A 290 17.65 5.17 -9.88
C ALA A 290 16.65 6.00 -9.05
N VAL A 291 16.47 7.28 -9.36
CA VAL A 291 15.43 8.12 -8.72
C VAL A 291 14.06 7.49 -8.95
N ALA A 292 13.73 7.08 -10.17
CA ALA A 292 12.46 6.43 -10.49
C ALA A 292 12.25 5.11 -9.74
N ALA A 293 13.31 4.30 -9.60
CA ALA A 293 13.27 3.08 -8.82
C ALA A 293 13.08 3.35 -7.31
N GLY A 294 13.69 4.41 -6.79
CA GLY A 294 13.51 4.84 -5.39
C GLY A 294 12.15 5.46 -5.14
N LEU A 295 11.60 6.23 -6.09
CA LEU A 295 10.29 6.87 -5.99
C LEU A 295 9.14 5.85 -5.95
N ARG A 296 9.39 4.65 -6.45
CA ARG A 296 8.45 3.52 -6.37
C ARG A 296 8.15 3.10 -4.93
N LEU A 297 9.05 3.36 -4.00
CA LEU A 297 8.99 2.87 -2.63
C LEU A 297 7.96 3.61 -1.78
N ALA A 298 7.06 2.84 -1.15
CA ALA A 298 6.19 3.30 -0.08
C ALA A 298 6.53 2.50 1.20
N PRO A 299 7.16 3.09 2.24
CA PRO A 299 7.48 2.33 3.44
C PRO A 299 6.23 1.94 4.22
N LEU A 300 6.11 0.65 4.56
CA LEU A 300 5.00 0.06 5.32
C LEU A 300 4.71 0.77 6.66
N GLN A 301 5.75 1.26 7.33
CA GLN A 301 5.66 1.90 8.65
C GLN A 301 5.65 3.44 8.58
N GLY A 302 5.63 4.02 7.37
CA GLY A 302 5.69 5.48 7.16
C GLY A 302 7.03 6.13 7.54
N LYS A 303 8.01 5.37 8.05
CA LYS A 303 9.36 5.85 8.38
C LYS A 303 10.41 4.89 7.83
N MET A 304 11.38 5.43 7.10
CA MET A 304 12.57 4.72 6.64
C MET A 304 13.60 4.63 7.76
N SER A 305 14.27 3.48 7.92
CA SER A 305 15.34 3.33 8.92
C SER A 305 16.67 3.91 8.41
N ARG A 306 17.38 4.65 9.27
CA ARG A 306 18.76 5.10 9.02
C ARG A 306 19.67 3.93 8.62
N THR A 307 19.53 2.79 9.28
CA THR A 307 20.35 1.59 9.03
C THR A 307 20.16 1.05 7.61
N TRP A 308 18.96 1.13 7.06
CA TRP A 308 18.70 0.66 5.69
C TRP A 308 19.35 1.57 4.65
N ILE A 309 19.32 2.89 4.87
CA ILE A 309 19.99 3.86 3.97
C ILE A 309 21.50 3.63 3.97
N ILE A 310 22.09 3.37 5.15
CA ILE A 310 23.51 3.05 5.29
C ILE A 310 23.84 1.69 4.67
N TYR A 311 22.95 0.69 4.83
CA TYR A 311 23.13 -0.64 4.24
C TYR A 311 23.18 -0.61 2.70
N ASN A 312 22.39 0.25 2.07
CA ASN A 312 22.42 0.42 0.61
C ASN A 312 23.56 1.34 0.12
N LYS A 313 24.39 1.89 1.02
CA LYS A 313 25.53 2.73 0.62
C LYS A 313 26.58 1.83 -0.06
N PRO A 314 26.94 2.10 -1.33
CA PRO A 314 27.99 1.37 -2.02
C PRO A 314 29.37 1.70 -1.45
N GLU A 315 30.35 0.80 -1.64
CA GLU A 315 31.75 1.03 -1.25
C GLU A 315 32.35 2.22 -2.02
N GLU A 316 32.12 2.27 -3.33
CA GLU A 316 32.48 3.39 -4.19
C GLU A 316 31.26 4.28 -4.52
N PRO A 317 31.42 5.61 -4.55
CA PRO A 317 30.33 6.52 -4.88
C PRO A 317 29.82 6.24 -6.30
N ASN A 318 28.53 5.91 -6.40
CA ASN A 318 27.90 5.64 -7.68
C ASN A 318 26.67 6.53 -7.91
N VAL A 319 26.35 6.70 -9.19
CA VAL A 319 25.23 7.50 -9.67
C VAL A 319 23.87 6.95 -9.22
N ILE A 320 23.79 5.62 -9.09
CA ILE A 320 22.56 4.91 -8.69
C ILE A 320 22.17 5.28 -7.26
N HIS A 321 23.12 5.22 -6.32
CA HIS A 321 22.92 5.59 -4.93
C HIS A 321 22.59 7.07 -4.77
N ALA A 322 23.24 7.93 -5.55
CA ALA A 322 22.91 9.35 -5.59
C ALA A 322 21.43 9.59 -5.96
N GLY A 323 20.92 8.86 -6.95
CA GLY A 323 19.52 8.92 -7.34
C GLY A 323 18.57 8.38 -6.26
N LEU A 324 18.98 7.31 -5.57
CA LEU A 324 18.23 6.77 -4.43
C LEU A 324 18.12 7.80 -3.29
N LEU A 325 19.21 8.49 -2.95
CA LEU A 325 19.21 9.53 -1.92
C LEU A 325 18.20 10.64 -2.25
N LEU A 326 18.19 11.13 -3.49
CA LEU A 326 17.21 12.13 -3.93
C LEU A 326 15.77 11.62 -3.79
N ALA A 327 15.49 10.39 -4.25
CA ALA A 327 14.16 9.80 -4.17
C ALA A 327 13.66 9.67 -2.72
N LEU A 328 14.52 9.23 -1.80
CA LEU A 328 14.22 9.17 -0.37
C LEU A 328 13.99 10.56 0.22
N GLY A 329 14.74 11.55 -0.23
CA GLY A 329 14.57 12.96 0.17
C GLY A 329 13.22 13.53 -0.25
N LEU A 330 12.79 13.24 -1.49
CA LEU A 330 11.47 13.64 -1.99
C LEU A 330 10.31 13.03 -1.19
N HIS A 331 10.50 11.81 -0.67
CA HIS A 331 9.57 11.15 0.26
C HIS A 331 9.64 11.68 1.70
N GLY A 332 10.61 12.55 2.02
CA GLY A 332 10.80 13.07 3.38
C GLY A 332 11.52 12.10 4.33
N HIS A 333 12.22 11.12 3.79
CA HIS A 333 12.85 10.04 4.57
C HIS A 333 14.30 10.30 4.97
N LEU A 334 14.93 11.39 4.52
CA LEU A 334 16.32 11.69 4.85
C LEU A 334 16.53 12.35 6.22
N ARG A 335 15.45 12.73 6.94
CA ARG A 335 15.56 13.33 8.28
C ARG A 335 16.20 12.41 9.33
N VAL A 336 16.31 11.11 9.02
CA VAL A 336 16.90 10.10 9.92
C VAL A 336 18.43 10.04 9.83
N LEU A 337 19.04 10.69 8.84
CA LEU A 337 20.49 10.77 8.71
C LEU A 337 21.08 11.75 9.72
N SER A 338 22.20 11.40 10.32
CA SER A 338 22.94 12.33 11.18
C SER A 338 23.86 13.22 10.35
N ILE A 339 24.30 14.33 10.94
CA ILE A 339 25.27 15.25 10.32
C ILE A 339 26.56 14.51 9.95
N THR A 340 26.98 13.51 10.75
CA THR A 340 28.16 12.68 10.45
C THR A 340 27.98 11.87 9.16
N ASP A 341 26.79 11.30 8.92
CA ASP A 341 26.51 10.53 7.71
C ASP A 341 26.53 11.43 6.48
N ILE A 342 25.93 12.62 6.62
CA ILE A 342 25.89 13.64 5.57
C ILE A 342 27.32 14.09 5.21
N TYR A 343 28.16 14.33 6.21
CA TYR A 343 29.57 14.66 5.99
C TYR A 343 30.33 13.54 5.26
N GLN A 344 30.11 12.27 5.63
CA GLN A 344 30.73 11.13 4.94
C GLN A 344 30.32 10.99 3.47
N TYR A 345 29.16 11.51 3.08
CA TYR A 345 28.78 11.57 1.66
C TYR A 345 29.49 12.72 0.94
N TYR A 346 29.58 13.90 1.56
CA TYR A 346 30.27 15.04 0.95
C TYR A 346 31.79 14.86 0.86
N SER A 347 32.39 14.12 1.80
CA SER A 347 33.84 13.85 1.77
C SER A 347 34.29 12.98 0.60
N GLN A 348 33.36 12.32 -0.11
CA GLN A 348 33.66 11.51 -1.29
C GLN A 348 33.84 12.34 -2.58
N GLU A 349 33.56 13.65 -2.53
CA GLU A 349 33.71 14.61 -3.65
C GLU A 349 33.01 14.21 -4.97
N HIS A 350 32.05 13.28 -4.92
CA HIS A 350 31.28 12.87 -6.10
C HIS A 350 30.11 13.84 -6.35
N GLU A 351 30.24 14.65 -7.41
CA GLU A 351 29.31 15.75 -7.74
C GLU A 351 27.83 15.33 -7.77
N ILE A 352 27.52 14.20 -8.43
CA ILE A 352 26.12 13.73 -8.57
C ILE A 352 25.54 13.32 -7.21
N THR A 353 26.35 12.72 -6.33
CA THR A 353 25.93 12.38 -4.96
C THR A 353 25.66 13.64 -4.15
N THR A 354 26.52 14.64 -4.27
CA THR A 354 26.34 15.94 -3.62
C THR A 354 25.03 16.58 -4.06
N VAL A 355 24.73 16.62 -5.36
CA VAL A 355 23.47 17.16 -5.90
C VAL A 355 22.26 16.38 -5.38
N GLY A 356 22.28 15.05 -5.48
CA GLY A 356 21.17 14.20 -5.05
C GLY A 356 20.89 14.32 -3.54
N LEU A 357 21.94 14.39 -2.72
CA LEU A 357 21.83 14.54 -1.28
C LEU A 357 21.36 15.94 -0.88
N MET A 358 21.92 17.01 -1.45
CA MET A 358 21.51 18.39 -1.13
C MET A 358 20.04 18.63 -1.46
N LEU A 359 19.61 18.28 -2.67
CA LEU A 359 18.23 18.41 -3.09
C LEU A 359 17.30 17.53 -2.26
N GLY A 360 17.73 16.30 -1.97
CA GLY A 360 16.97 15.37 -1.14
C GLY A 360 16.78 15.88 0.30
N LEU A 361 17.85 16.40 0.93
CA LEU A 361 17.77 16.96 2.27
C LEU A 361 16.84 18.18 2.28
N ALA A 362 17.00 19.11 1.35
CA ALA A 362 16.14 20.28 1.24
C ALA A 362 14.65 19.88 1.08
N ALA A 363 14.37 18.95 0.16
CA ALA A 363 13.02 18.43 -0.06
C ALA A 363 12.46 17.65 1.14
N SER A 364 13.33 17.10 1.98
CA SER A 364 12.96 16.35 3.17
C SER A 364 12.61 17.29 4.33
N TYR A 365 13.33 18.41 4.51
CA TYR A 365 13.04 19.38 5.57
C TYR A 365 11.88 20.33 5.22
N ARG A 366 11.70 20.71 3.95
CA ARG A 366 10.60 21.58 3.45
C ARG A 366 10.34 22.83 4.31
N GLY A 367 11.39 23.61 4.59
CA GLY A 367 11.33 24.83 5.41
C GLY A 367 11.59 24.52 6.87
#